data_AF-A0AAD3TX67-F1
#
_entry.id   AF-A0AAD3TX67-F1
#
_cell.length_a   1.000
_cell.length_b   1.000
_cell.length_c   1.000
_cell.angle_alpha   90.00
_cell.angle_beta   90.00
_cell.angle_gamma   90.00
#
_symmetry.space_group_name_H-M   'P 1'
#
loop_
_entity.id
_entity.type
_entity.pdbx_description
1 polymer ?
#
loop_
_entity_poly.entity_id
_entity_poly.type
_entity_poly.pdbx_seq_one_letter_code
_entity_poly.pdbx_strand_id
1 'polypeptide(L)'
;MPRTTSPSTPPKRRSAKRERSFDNMDSDVDHKAKKAKSGKAKARPWSGDELAALLKIALTDGASKANFEGKILGRTGEQCFGIWRMTVVPFLYKAVREKGDKKKAYSEEDVKPKKARRTKLTVNPGKAAPRKWTSGELDTLLTIAVKHGASIANFEGRIAGRTGNQCMRSWLVTVVPFLDKAVREKGAG
;
A
#
# COMPACT_ATOMS: atom_id res chain seq x y z
N MET A 1 -75.11 -16.37 -16.60
CA MET A 1 -75.88 -17.11 -15.59
C MET A 1 -75.13 -18.39 -15.24
N PRO A 2 -74.92 -18.73 -13.97
CA PRO A 2 -74.05 -19.83 -13.57
C PRO A 2 -74.72 -21.19 -13.81
N ARG A 3 -73.94 -22.15 -14.32
CA ARG A 3 -74.31 -23.56 -14.47
C ARG A 3 -73.82 -24.35 -13.25
N THR A 4 -74.67 -25.27 -12.84
CA THR A 4 -74.48 -26.25 -11.78
C THR A 4 -73.49 -27.37 -12.16
N THR A 5 -73.05 -28.09 -11.12
CA THR A 5 -72.66 -29.53 -11.06
C THR A 5 -71.16 -29.90 -11.13
N SER A 6 -70.67 -30.36 -9.97
CA SER A 6 -69.56 -31.30 -9.61
C SER A 6 -68.95 -32.18 -10.72
N PRO A 7 -67.67 -32.65 -10.65
CA PRO A 7 -67.29 -33.67 -9.64
C PRO A 7 -65.81 -33.76 -9.17
N SER A 8 -65.64 -34.60 -8.13
CA SER A 8 -64.51 -35.51 -7.87
C SER A 8 -63.38 -35.08 -6.92
N THR A 9 -63.44 -35.60 -5.70
CA THR A 9 -62.33 -35.76 -4.73
C THR A 9 -61.31 -36.80 -5.27
N PRO A 10 -60.00 -36.72 -4.96
CA PRO A 10 -59.47 -37.14 -3.65
C PRO A 10 -58.28 -36.27 -3.16
N PRO A 11 -58.00 -36.16 -1.84
CA PRO A 11 -57.05 -37.11 -1.25
C PRO A 11 -57.21 -37.36 0.26
N LYS A 12 -56.90 -38.59 0.70
CA LYS A 12 -56.16 -38.86 1.95
C LYS A 12 -55.94 -40.36 2.07
N ARG A 13 -54.72 -40.80 1.77
CA ARG A 13 -54.27 -42.15 2.13
C ARG A 13 -53.29 -42.03 3.28
N ARG A 14 -53.66 -42.69 4.37
CA ARG A 14 -52.99 -42.78 5.66
C ARG A 14 -51.64 -43.48 5.54
N SER A 15 -50.71 -42.97 6.34
CA SER A 15 -49.58 -43.62 7.00
C SER A 15 -49.40 -45.13 6.79
N ALA A 16 -48.25 -45.51 6.26
CA ALA A 16 -47.60 -46.78 6.55
C ALA A 16 -46.08 -46.55 6.66
N LYS A 17 -45.63 -46.67 7.92
CA LYS A 17 -44.26 -46.82 8.39
C LYS A 17 -43.57 -47.92 7.55
N ARG A 18 -42.50 -47.58 6.83
CA ARG A 18 -41.60 -48.58 6.24
C ARG A 18 -40.18 -48.25 6.66
N GLU A 19 -39.69 -49.11 7.52
CA GLU A 19 -38.32 -49.19 7.98
C GLU A 19 -37.37 -49.26 6.77
N ARG A 20 -36.36 -48.38 6.75
CA ARG A 20 -35.21 -48.52 5.88
C ARG A 20 -34.21 -49.39 6.61
N SER A 21 -34.12 -50.63 6.16
CA SER A 21 -33.01 -51.53 6.39
C SER A 21 -31.69 -50.84 6.03
N PHE A 22 -30.76 -50.97 6.96
CA PHE A 22 -29.43 -50.41 6.95
C PHE A 22 -28.48 -51.55 6.57
N ASP A 23 -28.26 -51.75 5.28
CA ASP A 23 -27.19 -52.64 4.80
C ASP A 23 -26.06 -51.79 4.25
N ASN A 24 -25.00 -51.75 5.05
CA ASN A 24 -23.69 -51.17 4.79
C ASN A 24 -23.03 -51.90 3.61
N MET A 25 -22.60 -51.16 2.60
CA MET A 25 -21.53 -51.59 1.70
C MET A 25 -20.58 -50.42 1.46
N ASP A 26 -19.49 -50.49 2.21
CA ASP A 26 -18.20 -49.83 2.12
C ASP A 26 -17.87 -49.16 0.77
N SER A 27 -17.66 -47.85 0.81
CA SER A 27 -16.86 -47.10 -0.16
C SER A 27 -16.31 -45.85 0.54
N ASP A 28 -15.36 -46.07 1.43
CA ASP A 28 -14.53 -45.03 2.03
C ASP A 28 -13.65 -44.41 0.94
N VAL A 29 -14.10 -43.31 0.35
CA VAL A 29 -13.24 -42.38 -0.38
C VAL A 29 -13.54 -40.97 0.15
N ASP A 30 -13.05 -40.76 1.37
CA ASP A 30 -13.02 -39.47 2.07
C ASP A 30 -12.13 -38.50 1.27
N HIS A 31 -12.71 -37.76 0.32
CA HIS A 31 -12.09 -36.57 -0.28
C HIS A 31 -12.28 -35.36 0.64
N LYS A 32 -11.93 -35.50 1.92
CA LYS A 32 -11.63 -34.36 2.76
C LYS A 32 -10.25 -33.88 2.35
N ALA A 33 -10.22 -32.91 1.44
CA ALA A 33 -9.04 -32.13 1.11
C ALA A 33 -8.50 -31.51 2.41
N LYS A 34 -7.64 -32.26 3.10
CA LYS A 34 -6.80 -31.78 4.18
C LYS A 34 -5.96 -30.69 3.51
N LYS A 35 -6.30 -29.43 3.78
CA LYS A 35 -5.37 -28.31 3.57
C LYS A 35 -4.08 -28.73 4.25
N ALA A 36 -3.10 -29.14 3.44
CA ALA A 36 -1.78 -29.46 3.90
C ALA A 36 -1.33 -28.26 4.73
N LYS A 37 -1.10 -28.49 6.03
CA LYS A 37 -0.30 -27.56 6.83
C LYS A 37 1.05 -27.58 6.15
N SER A 38 1.29 -26.62 5.25
CA SER A 38 2.60 -26.42 4.66
C SER A 38 3.54 -26.25 5.84
N GLY A 39 4.46 -27.20 5.99
CA GLY A 39 5.57 -27.08 6.92
C GLY A 39 6.15 -25.68 6.73
N LYS A 40 6.43 -25.02 7.85
CA LYS A 40 6.94 -23.65 7.90
C LYS A 40 8.33 -23.63 7.24
N ALA A 41 8.34 -23.64 5.91
CA ALA A 41 9.52 -23.43 5.09
C ALA A 41 10.07 -22.08 5.55
N LYS A 42 11.38 -22.03 5.83
CA LYS A 42 12.07 -20.80 6.22
C LYS A 42 11.61 -19.70 5.27
N ALA A 43 10.91 -18.70 5.81
CA ALA A 43 10.31 -17.65 5.01
C ALA A 43 11.42 -17.01 4.19
N ARG A 44 11.36 -17.17 2.86
CA ARG A 44 12.33 -16.55 1.95
C ARG A 44 12.43 -15.06 2.30
N PRO A 45 13.62 -14.55 2.65
CA PRO A 45 13.78 -13.12 2.96
C PRO A 45 13.38 -12.29 1.74
N TRP A 46 12.90 -11.08 1.97
CA TRP A 46 12.52 -10.16 0.91
C TRP A 46 13.78 -9.52 0.35
N SER A 47 14.06 -9.74 -0.92
CA SER A 47 15.15 -9.09 -1.62
C SER A 47 14.85 -7.61 -1.90
N GLY A 48 15.91 -6.81 -2.05
CA GLY A 48 15.78 -5.39 -2.42
C GLY A 48 15.03 -5.18 -3.72
N ASP A 49 15.22 -6.06 -4.71
CA ASP A 49 14.52 -6.00 -6.00
C ASP A 49 13.03 -6.33 -5.87
N GLU A 50 12.65 -7.32 -5.04
CA GLU A 50 11.24 -7.64 -4.75
C GLU A 50 10.55 -6.45 -4.07
N LEU A 51 11.21 -5.80 -3.10
CA LEU A 51 10.63 -4.64 -2.41
C LEU A 51 10.55 -3.41 -3.33
N ALA A 52 11.52 -3.21 -4.23
CA ALA A 52 11.49 -2.13 -5.22
C ALA A 52 10.37 -2.35 -6.26
N ALA A 53 10.16 -3.59 -6.70
CA ALA A 53 9.04 -3.96 -7.56
C ALA A 53 7.70 -3.71 -6.85
N LEU A 54 7.60 -4.09 -5.57
CA LEU A 54 6.42 -3.83 -4.74
C LEU A 54 6.12 -2.34 -4.64
N LEU A 55 7.15 -1.51 -4.41
CA LEU A 55 7.02 -0.06 -4.39
C LEU A 55 6.49 0.45 -5.73
N LYS A 56 7.08 0.07 -6.85
CA LYS A 56 6.63 0.53 -8.18
C LYS A 56 5.16 0.22 -8.43
N ILE A 57 4.72 -1.02 -8.16
CA ILE A 57 3.32 -1.43 -8.32
C ILE A 57 2.40 -0.60 -7.43
N ALA A 58 2.79 -0.39 -6.16
CA ALA A 58 2.00 0.39 -5.23
C ALA A 58 1.83 1.85 -5.69
N LEU A 59 2.82 2.39 -6.39
CA LEU A 59 2.80 3.76 -6.89
C LEU A 59 2.09 3.92 -8.22
N THR A 60 2.09 2.91 -9.09
CA THR A 60 1.42 2.95 -10.40
C THR A 60 -0.05 2.57 -10.29
N ASP A 61 -0.33 1.44 -9.64
CA ASP A 61 -1.65 0.82 -9.63
C ASP A 61 -2.38 1.02 -8.29
N GLY A 62 -1.66 1.48 -7.27
CA GLY A 62 -2.15 1.62 -5.91
C GLY A 62 -1.83 0.41 -5.04
N ALA A 63 -1.71 0.64 -3.73
CA ALA A 63 -1.34 -0.39 -2.77
C ALA A 63 -2.54 -1.23 -2.31
N SER A 64 -2.89 -2.26 -3.09
CA SER A 64 -3.94 -3.22 -2.73
C SER A 64 -3.48 -4.66 -2.95
N LYS A 65 -4.08 -5.59 -2.20
CA LYS A 65 -3.82 -7.02 -2.37
C LYS A 65 -4.05 -7.48 -3.82
N ALA A 66 -5.15 -7.05 -4.43
CA ALA A 66 -5.50 -7.39 -5.81
C ALA A 66 -4.45 -6.85 -6.80
N ASN A 67 -3.94 -5.64 -6.57
CA ASN A 67 -2.94 -5.03 -7.45
C ASN A 67 -1.57 -5.70 -7.35
N PHE A 68 -1.26 -6.35 -6.22
CA PHE A 68 0.00 -7.05 -6.00
C PHE A 68 -0.01 -8.52 -6.43
N GLU A 69 -1.19 -9.12 -6.55
CA GLU A 69 -1.33 -10.55 -6.87
C GLU A 69 -0.67 -10.88 -8.22
N GLY A 70 0.17 -11.91 -8.25
CA GLY A 70 0.82 -12.39 -9.47
C GLY A 70 1.90 -11.48 -10.07
N LYS A 71 2.15 -10.27 -9.53
CA LYS A 71 3.15 -9.35 -10.08
C LYS A 71 4.57 -9.57 -9.55
N ILE A 72 4.71 -10.22 -8.40
CA ILE A 72 6.01 -10.59 -7.81
C ILE A 72 6.11 -12.11 -7.81
N LEU A 73 7.08 -12.64 -8.57
CA LEU A 73 7.26 -14.08 -8.72
C LEU A 73 7.51 -14.76 -7.37
N GLY A 74 6.72 -15.79 -7.09
CA GLY A 74 6.84 -16.57 -5.85
C GLY A 74 6.32 -15.86 -4.59
N ARG A 75 5.59 -14.75 -4.73
CA ARG A 75 4.90 -14.07 -3.62
C ARG A 75 3.41 -13.95 -3.93
N THR A 76 2.57 -14.16 -2.91
CA THR A 76 1.13 -13.93 -3.02
C THR A 76 0.81 -12.46 -2.74
N GLY A 77 -0.32 -11.97 -3.25
CA GLY A 77 -0.78 -10.60 -2.97
C GLY A 77 -0.96 -10.35 -1.47
N GLU A 78 -1.32 -11.37 -0.68
CA GLU A 78 -1.40 -11.27 0.79
C GLU A 78 -0.02 -11.01 1.42
N GLN A 79 1.01 -11.72 0.99
CA GLN A 79 2.38 -11.51 1.46
C GLN A 79 2.90 -10.13 1.07
N CYS A 80 2.64 -9.72 -0.17
CA CYS A 80 2.96 -8.39 -0.70
C CYS A 80 2.29 -7.27 0.10
N PHE A 81 0.98 -7.37 0.33
CA PHE A 81 0.23 -6.37 1.07
C PHE A 81 0.63 -6.33 2.56
N GLY A 82 0.91 -7.50 3.15
CA GLY A 82 1.44 -7.61 4.51
C GLY A 82 2.78 -6.87 4.67
N ILE A 83 3.75 -7.15 3.79
CA ILE A 83 5.04 -6.45 3.80
C ILE A 83 4.90 -4.96 3.48
N TRP A 84 4.01 -4.60 2.56
CA TRP A 84 3.73 -3.20 2.25
C TRP A 84 3.35 -2.43 3.51
N ARG A 85 2.35 -2.93 4.26
CA ARG A 85 1.86 -2.27 5.48
C ARG A 85 2.84 -2.32 6.65
N MET A 86 3.49 -3.45 6.86
CA MET A 86 4.27 -3.70 8.08
C MET A 86 5.72 -3.23 7.98
N THR A 87 6.28 -3.18 6.76
CA THR A 87 7.71 -2.91 6.58
C THR A 87 7.94 -1.74 5.66
N VAL A 88 7.33 -1.75 4.47
CA VAL A 88 7.61 -0.70 3.47
C VAL A 88 7.06 0.63 3.95
N VAL A 89 5.77 0.75 4.23
CA VAL A 89 5.14 2.02 4.65
C VAL A 89 5.85 2.68 5.84
N PRO A 90 6.10 1.99 6.98
CA PRO A 90 6.83 2.59 8.09
C PRO A 90 8.25 3.03 7.72
N PHE A 91 8.92 2.27 6.85
CA PHE A 91 10.24 2.62 6.35
C PHE A 91 10.21 3.86 5.43
N LEU A 92 9.21 3.98 4.54
CA LEU A 92 9.04 5.17 3.70
C LEU A 92 8.86 6.42 4.57
N TYR A 93 8.03 6.33 5.60
CA TYR A 93 7.80 7.43 6.55
C TYR A 93 9.09 7.86 7.25
N LYS A 94 9.85 6.90 7.78
CA LYS A 94 11.14 7.17 8.42
C LYS A 94 12.13 7.81 7.45
N ALA A 95 12.28 7.23 6.25
CA ALA A 95 13.25 7.69 5.26
C ALA A 95 12.92 9.11 4.76
N VAL A 96 11.65 9.40 4.52
CA VAL A 96 11.21 10.73 4.08
C VAL A 96 11.46 11.79 5.16
N ARG A 97 11.18 11.45 6.42
CA ARG A 97 11.46 12.33 7.56
C ARG A 97 12.95 12.64 7.66
N GLU A 98 13.81 11.61 7.64
CA GLU A 98 15.27 11.77 7.67
C GLU A 98 15.80 12.62 6.50
N LYS A 99 15.20 12.48 5.30
CA LYS A 99 15.61 13.27 4.14
C LYS A 99 15.28 14.75 4.30
N GLY A 100 14.13 15.09 4.88
CA GLY A 100 13.76 16.47 5.16
C GLY A 100 14.47 17.06 6.38
N ASP A 101 14.90 16.21 7.32
CA ASP A 101 15.64 16.57 8.54
C ASP A 101 17.16 16.56 8.37
N LYS A 102 17.71 16.49 7.15
CA LYS A 102 19.13 16.78 6.90
C LYS A 102 19.44 18.26 7.18
N LYS A 103 19.36 18.67 8.45
CA LYS A 103 20.22 19.67 9.04
C LYS A 103 21.64 19.22 8.70
N LYS A 104 22.37 20.08 7.99
CA LYS A 104 23.82 19.96 7.94
C LYS A 104 24.29 19.88 9.39
N ALA A 105 24.85 18.74 9.80
CA ALA A 105 25.94 18.75 10.74
C ALA A 105 27.09 19.48 10.01
N TYR A 106 27.03 20.81 9.99
CA TYR A 106 28.20 21.63 9.76
C TYR A 106 28.80 21.78 11.14
N SER A 107 29.89 21.05 11.37
CA SER A 107 30.73 21.16 12.56
C SER A 107 31.10 22.63 12.78
N GLU A 108 30.64 23.14 13.91
CA GLU A 108 30.72 24.52 14.40
C GLU A 108 32.13 24.88 14.93
N GLU A 109 33.22 24.39 14.32
CA GLU A 109 34.57 24.59 14.88
C GLU A 109 35.58 25.29 13.96
N ASP A 110 35.19 25.89 12.83
CA ASP A 110 36.19 26.64 12.05
C ASP A 110 35.61 27.79 11.22
N VAL A 111 35.08 28.84 11.86
CA VAL A 111 35.14 30.22 11.30
C VAL A 111 35.20 31.28 12.41
N LYS A 112 36.43 31.75 12.62
CA LYS A 112 36.87 33.00 13.29
C LYS A 112 35.93 34.21 13.01
N PRO A 113 35.63 35.07 14.01
CA PRO A 113 34.58 36.08 13.87
C PRO A 113 35.05 37.32 13.07
N LYS A 114 34.31 37.74 12.05
CA LYS A 114 34.45 39.08 11.46
C LYS A 114 33.10 39.78 11.28
N LYS A 115 32.87 40.70 12.23
CA LYS A 115 32.07 41.94 12.27
C LYS A 115 30.85 42.06 11.35
N ALA A 116 29.69 42.24 12.00
CA ALA A 116 28.40 42.57 11.43
C ALA A 116 28.44 43.77 10.47
N ARG A 117 27.87 43.59 9.27
CA ARG A 117 27.51 44.69 8.37
C ARG A 117 26.00 44.63 8.15
N ARG A 118 25.29 45.54 8.81
CA ARG A 118 23.85 45.73 8.72
C ARG A 118 23.55 46.45 7.41
N THR A 119 23.15 45.72 6.37
CA THR A 119 22.66 46.30 5.12
C THR A 119 21.15 46.16 5.04
N LYS A 120 20.45 47.30 5.18
CA LYS A 120 19.11 47.52 4.61
C LYS A 120 19.19 47.13 3.13
N LEU A 121 18.42 46.14 2.70
CA LEU A 121 18.21 45.86 1.29
C LEU A 121 16.71 45.81 1.01
N THR A 122 16.37 46.64 0.04
CA THR A 122 15.09 46.92 -0.57
C THR A 122 14.47 45.66 -1.18
N VAL A 123 13.17 45.48 -0.96
CA VAL A 123 12.38 44.40 -1.54
C VAL A 123 12.11 44.72 -3.01
N ASN A 124 12.86 44.10 -3.91
CA ASN A 124 12.44 43.91 -5.31
C ASN A 124 11.70 42.56 -5.41
N PRO A 125 10.49 42.48 -6.01
CA PRO A 125 9.78 41.21 -6.22
C PRO A 125 10.36 40.49 -7.45
N GLY A 126 11.65 40.15 -7.41
CA GLY A 126 12.32 39.32 -8.42
C GLY A 126 12.39 37.88 -7.94
N LYS A 127 11.62 36.99 -8.57
CA LYS A 127 11.57 35.51 -8.40
C LYS A 127 12.30 35.00 -7.15
N ALA A 128 11.56 34.94 -6.03
CA ALA A 128 12.03 34.32 -4.81
C ALA A 128 12.65 32.94 -5.11
N ALA A 129 13.82 32.66 -4.53
CA ALA A 129 14.48 31.38 -4.67
C ALA A 129 13.48 30.24 -4.41
N PRO A 130 13.48 29.16 -5.21
CA PRO A 130 12.51 28.10 -5.08
C PRO A 130 12.54 27.57 -3.64
N ARG A 131 11.42 27.75 -2.94
CA ARG A 131 11.24 27.30 -1.55
C ARG A 131 11.63 25.83 -1.46
N LYS A 132 12.53 25.50 -0.53
CA LYS A 132 13.00 24.12 -0.30
C LYS A 132 11.85 23.28 0.27
N TRP A 133 11.84 21.99 -0.06
CA TRP A 133 10.89 21.03 0.52
C TRP A 133 11.28 20.75 1.97
N THR A 134 10.33 20.88 2.89
CA THR A 134 10.54 20.54 4.30
C THR A 134 10.21 19.07 4.57
N SER A 135 10.68 18.52 5.70
CA SER A 135 10.30 17.17 6.16
C SER A 135 8.80 17.01 6.29
N GLY A 136 8.10 17.98 6.89
CA GLY A 136 6.64 17.94 7.02
C GLY A 136 5.90 17.98 5.67
N GLU A 137 6.41 18.75 4.69
CA GLU A 137 5.83 18.78 3.34
C GLU A 137 5.99 17.44 2.63
N LEU A 138 7.18 16.82 2.73
CA LEU A 138 7.44 15.53 2.11
C LEU A 138 6.66 14.40 2.81
N ASP A 139 6.48 14.47 4.12
CA ASP A 139 5.69 13.52 4.91
C ASP A 139 4.20 13.57 4.53
N THR A 140 3.67 14.78 4.35
CA THR A 140 2.31 15.00 3.84
C THR A 140 2.17 14.45 2.42
N LEU A 141 3.16 14.73 1.55
CA LEU A 141 3.19 14.22 0.18
C LEU A 141 3.17 12.70 0.12
N LEU A 142 3.98 12.04 0.97
CA LEU A 142 4.01 10.58 1.10
C LEU A 142 2.68 10.04 1.62
N THR A 143 2.10 10.65 2.65
CA THR A 143 0.82 10.22 3.22
C THR A 143 -0.29 10.22 2.20
N ILE A 144 -0.38 11.28 1.39
CA ILE A 144 -1.40 11.38 0.33
C ILE A 144 -1.17 10.30 -0.71
N ALA A 145 0.08 10.13 -1.17
CA ALA A 145 0.42 9.13 -2.18
C ALA A 145 0.10 7.70 -1.72
N VAL A 146 0.40 7.37 -0.46
CA VAL A 146 0.13 6.05 0.11
C VAL A 146 -1.37 5.80 0.32
N LYS A 147 -2.13 6.82 0.75
CA LYS A 147 -3.57 6.66 1.07
C LYS A 147 -4.48 6.74 -0.14
N HIS A 148 -4.19 7.66 -1.07
CA HIS A 148 -5.08 8.02 -2.17
C HIS A 148 -4.47 7.75 -3.55
N GLY A 149 -3.18 7.41 -3.61
CA GLY A 149 -2.42 7.33 -4.85
C GLY A 149 -1.75 8.66 -5.20
N ALA A 150 -0.65 8.59 -5.93
CA ALA A 150 0.10 9.77 -6.36
C ALA A 150 -0.50 10.38 -7.62
N SER A 151 -1.26 11.46 -7.48
CA SER A 151 -1.82 12.20 -8.61
C SER A 151 -1.85 13.70 -8.30
N ILE A 152 -1.83 14.54 -9.34
CA ILE A 152 -1.96 16.00 -9.20
C ILE A 152 -3.26 16.33 -8.44
N ALA A 153 -4.37 15.69 -8.80
CA ALA A 153 -5.67 15.89 -8.17
C ALA A 153 -5.66 15.56 -6.67
N ASN A 154 -4.96 14.49 -6.27
CA ASN A 154 -4.85 14.14 -4.86
C ASN A 154 -3.95 15.09 -4.08
N PHE A 155 -2.93 15.68 -4.73
CA PHE A 155 -1.98 16.59 -4.10
C PHE A 155 -2.47 18.05 -4.04
N GLU A 156 -3.35 18.46 -4.95
CA GLU A 156 -3.82 19.83 -5.08
C GLU A 156 -4.45 20.33 -3.76
N GLY A 157 -4.04 21.53 -3.32
CA GLY A 157 -4.54 22.14 -2.09
C GLY A 157 -4.17 21.46 -0.78
N ARG A 158 -3.44 20.33 -0.79
CA ARG A 158 -3.07 19.61 0.44
C ARG A 158 -1.79 20.11 1.12
N ILE A 159 -0.92 20.79 0.38
CA ILE A 159 0.34 21.34 0.89
C ILE A 159 0.33 22.86 0.69
N ALA A 160 0.29 23.60 1.80
CA ALA A 160 0.16 25.06 1.78
C ALA A 160 1.32 25.74 1.01
N GLY A 161 0.97 26.51 -0.01
CA GLY A 161 1.94 27.21 -0.86
C GLY A 161 2.65 26.32 -1.90
N ARG A 162 2.10 25.14 -2.19
CA ARG A 162 2.52 24.27 -3.30
C ARG A 162 1.33 23.95 -4.21
N THR A 163 1.59 23.91 -5.51
CA THR A 163 0.60 23.41 -6.48
C THR A 163 0.71 21.90 -6.64
N GLY A 164 -0.35 21.24 -7.09
CA GLY A 164 -0.33 19.80 -7.37
C GLY A 164 0.75 19.41 -8.40
N ASN A 165 1.06 20.29 -9.36
CA ASN A 165 2.17 20.11 -10.30
C ASN A 165 3.54 20.13 -9.61
N GLN A 166 3.76 21.04 -8.66
CA GLN A 166 5.00 21.07 -7.87
C GLN A 166 5.12 19.81 -6.99
N CYS A 167 4.01 19.38 -6.39
CA CYS A 167 3.90 18.15 -5.62
C CYS A 167 4.23 16.92 -6.46
N MET A 168 3.61 16.77 -7.63
CA MET A 168 3.85 15.64 -8.54
C MET A 168 5.29 15.60 -9.05
N ARG A 169 5.87 16.75 -9.40
CA ARG A 169 7.27 16.83 -9.81
C ARG A 169 8.22 16.43 -8.68
N SER A 170 7.98 16.92 -7.46
CA SER A 170 8.76 16.52 -6.28
C SER A 170 8.61 15.03 -5.99
N TRP A 171 7.39 14.50 -6.10
CA TRP A 171 7.10 13.10 -5.95
C TRP A 171 7.96 12.24 -6.89
N LEU A 172 7.86 12.48 -8.20
CA LEU A 172 8.56 11.69 -9.22
C LEU A 172 10.09 11.86 -9.20
N VAL A 173 10.59 13.08 -8.98
CA VAL A 173 12.03 13.38 -9.12
C VAL A 173 12.79 13.23 -7.79
N THR A 174 12.11 13.39 -6.66
CA THR A 174 12.78 13.45 -5.34
C THR A 174 12.37 12.31 -4.44
N VAL A 175 11.08 12.01 -4.34
CA VAL A 175 10.59 11.00 -3.38
C VAL A 175 10.74 9.60 -3.96
N VAL A 176 10.17 9.32 -5.13
CA VAL A 176 10.21 7.98 -5.75
C VAL A 176 11.63 7.43 -5.91
N PRO A 177 12.61 8.17 -6.47
CA PRO A 177 13.96 7.62 -6.64
C PRO A 177 14.67 7.37 -5.31
N PHE A 178 14.37 8.19 -4.30
CA PHE A 178 14.92 8.00 -2.97
C PHE A 178 14.31 6.79 -2.25
N LEU A 179 12.99 6.60 -2.37
CA LEU A 179 12.32 5.44 -1.84
C LEU A 179 12.79 4.16 -2.53
N ASP A 180 12.92 4.16 -3.86
CA ASP A 180 13.44 3.02 -4.62
C ASP A 180 14.85 2.64 -4.17
N LYS A 181 15.75 3.63 -4.03
CA LYS A 181 17.11 3.39 -3.50
C LYS A 181 17.08 2.85 -2.06
N ALA A 182 16.33 3.49 -1.17
CA ALA A 182 16.29 3.13 0.24
C ALA A 182 15.71 1.72 0.45
N VAL A 183 14.70 1.36 -0.35
CA VAL A 183 14.06 0.04 -0.30
C VAL A 183 14.99 -1.06 -0.82
N ARG A 184 15.76 -0.80 -1.87
CA ARG A 184 16.79 -1.73 -2.36
C ARG A 184 17.86 -2.00 -1.31
N GLU A 185 18.36 -0.95 -0.66
CA GLU A 185 19.34 -1.07 0.43
C GLU A 185 18.77 -1.86 1.62
N LYS A 186 17.48 -1.67 1.94
CA LYS A 186 16.80 -2.37 3.03
C LYS A 186 16.70 -3.89 2.80
N GLY A 187 16.52 -4.32 1.55
CA GLY A 187 16.42 -5.74 1.21
C GLY A 187 17.76 -6.41 0.85
N ALA A 188 18.89 -5.70 1.03
CA ALA A 188 20.24 -6.23 0.84
C ALA A 188 20.92 -6.66 2.15
N GLY A 189 20.31 -6.42 3.32
CA GLY A 189 20.80 -6.83 4.64
C GLY A 189 19.94 -7.91 5.26
#